data_AF-A0A7R9VXP4-F1
#
_entry.id   AF-A0A7R9VXP4-F1
#
_cell.length_a   1.000
_cell.length_b   1.000
_cell.length_c   1.000
_cell.angle_alpha   90.00
_cell.angle_beta   90.00
_cell.angle_gamma   90.00
#
_symmetry.space_group_name_H-M   'P 1'
#
loop_
_entity.id
_entity.type
_entity.pdbx_description
1 polymer ?
#
loop_
_entity_poly.entity_id
_entity_poly.type
_entity_poly.pdbx_seq_one_letter_code
_entity_poly.pdbx_strand_id
1 'polypeptide(L)'
;DVLKTLRTYQAASELGSESLGAYVISQCRTASDILAVMVLQKQFGMTPESGKMMRVVPLFETLNDLTNAPEVLTTLFDVPGYLGAVKGKQEVMVGYSDSAKDAGRLAACWAQYTSQEAMAKVAASSGIELTFFHGKGGTVGRGGNPALYRAILSHPPNTINGRFRVTEQGEMITQNFGSPAIAERSLDIYTAAVLREAFTDHIEPTPSWRDQMARVSKVSCAAYRQLVREEPRFVPYFRQATPELELGQLNIGSRPAKRNPK
;
A
#
# COMPACT_ATOMS: atom_id res chain seq x y z
N ASP A 1 -13.93 21.39 1.72
CA ASP A 1 -12.78 20.48 1.51
C ASP A 1 -11.42 21.16 1.40
N VAL A 2 -11.19 22.12 0.50
CA VAL A 2 -9.86 22.79 0.35
C VAL A 2 -9.35 23.44 1.65
N LEU A 3 -10.19 24.20 2.35
CA LEU A 3 -9.80 24.83 3.63
C LEU A 3 -9.41 23.81 4.69
N LYS A 4 -10.03 22.62 4.69
CA LYS A 4 -9.68 21.55 5.63
C LYS A 4 -8.29 21.00 5.31
N THR A 5 -7.99 20.77 4.03
CA THR A 5 -6.66 20.36 3.57
C THR A 5 -5.59 21.38 4.00
N LEU A 6 -5.81 22.67 3.75
CA LEU A 6 -4.87 23.72 4.16
C LEU A 6 -4.66 23.78 5.68
N ARG A 7 -5.75 23.65 6.47
CA ARG A 7 -5.66 23.56 7.93
C ARG A 7 -4.88 22.34 8.41
N THR A 8 -4.96 21.21 7.70
CA THR A 8 -4.16 20.02 8.01
C THR A 8 -2.67 20.29 7.82
N TYR A 9 -2.27 20.98 6.74
CA TYR A 9 -0.86 21.37 6.56
C TYR A 9 -0.41 22.39 7.61
N GLN A 10 -1.23 23.38 7.94
CA GLN A 10 -0.93 24.33 9.01
C GLN A 10 -0.67 23.59 10.33
N ALA A 11 -1.59 22.72 10.75
CA ALA A 11 -1.43 21.94 11.97
C ALA A 11 -0.18 21.03 11.92
N ALA A 12 0.08 20.38 10.78
CA ALA A 12 1.26 19.55 10.61
C ALA A 12 2.57 20.35 10.73
N SER A 13 2.60 21.60 10.23
CA SER A 13 3.79 22.48 10.29
C SER A 13 4.15 22.95 11.70
N GLU A 14 3.15 23.02 12.59
CA GLU A 14 3.29 23.45 13.99
C GLU A 14 3.81 22.32 14.90
N LEU A 15 3.65 21.06 14.48
CA LEU A 15 4.13 19.90 15.22
C LEU A 15 5.65 19.70 15.07
N GLY A 16 6.23 18.96 16.02
CA GLY A 16 7.62 18.51 15.94
C GLY A 16 7.81 17.47 14.83
N SER A 17 9.02 17.39 14.28
CA SER A 17 9.36 16.47 13.17
C SER A 17 9.20 14.99 13.52
N GLU A 18 9.19 14.63 14.81
CA GLU A 18 8.99 13.26 15.29
C GLU A 18 7.51 12.90 15.53
N SER A 19 6.60 13.87 15.47
CA SER A 19 5.17 13.63 15.75
C SER A 19 4.44 12.93 14.60
N LEU A 20 4.91 13.10 13.37
CA LEU A 20 4.26 12.57 12.17
C LEU A 20 5.23 11.73 11.35
N GLY A 21 4.74 10.59 10.85
CA GLY A 21 5.52 9.69 10.00
C GLY A 21 5.51 10.11 8.53
N ALA A 22 4.54 9.59 7.78
CA ALA A 22 4.42 9.80 6.34
C ALA A 22 3.08 10.44 5.97
N TYR A 23 3.08 11.27 4.93
CA TYR A 23 1.88 11.77 4.27
C TYR A 23 1.48 10.80 3.16
N VAL A 24 0.47 9.97 3.41
CA VAL A 24 -0.01 8.96 2.45
C VAL A 24 -1.06 9.58 1.51
N ILE A 25 -0.87 9.41 0.21
CA ILE A 25 -1.81 9.88 -0.83
C ILE A 25 -2.66 8.71 -1.31
N SER A 26 -3.88 8.58 -0.80
CA SER A 26 -4.86 7.64 -1.35
C SER A 26 -5.22 8.00 -2.79
N GLN A 27 -5.54 6.98 -3.61
CA GLN A 27 -5.89 7.11 -5.02
C GLN A 27 -4.84 7.87 -5.85
N CYS A 28 -3.56 7.67 -5.54
CA CYS A 28 -2.48 8.27 -6.32
C CYS A 28 -2.45 7.64 -7.72
N ARG A 29 -2.39 8.48 -8.76
CA ARG A 29 -2.40 8.03 -10.17
C ARG A 29 -1.23 8.56 -10.98
N THR A 30 -0.67 9.69 -10.59
CA THR A 30 0.29 10.45 -11.38
C THR A 30 1.41 11.04 -10.52
N ALA A 31 2.55 11.37 -11.14
CA ALA A 31 3.64 12.05 -10.45
C ALA A 31 3.19 13.43 -9.90
N SER A 32 2.26 14.11 -10.58
CA SER A 32 1.71 15.38 -10.12
C SER A 32 0.96 15.28 -8.80
N ASP A 33 0.33 14.14 -8.48
CA ASP A 33 -0.34 13.95 -7.19
C ASP A 33 0.67 14.05 -6.04
N ILE A 34 1.86 13.47 -6.23
CA ILE A 34 2.97 13.46 -5.27
C ILE A 34 3.60 14.85 -5.17
N LEU A 35 3.88 15.48 -6.31
CA LEU A 35 4.47 16.81 -6.36
C LEU A 35 3.54 17.88 -5.76
N ALA A 36 2.23 17.77 -5.96
CA ALA A 36 1.25 18.69 -5.37
C ALA A 36 1.34 18.70 -3.83
N VAL A 37 1.48 17.53 -3.21
CA VAL A 37 1.68 17.42 -1.75
C VAL A 37 2.99 18.07 -1.32
N MET A 38 4.08 17.89 -2.06
CA MET A 38 5.35 18.54 -1.74
C MET A 38 5.28 20.06 -1.86
N VAL A 39 4.59 20.57 -2.87
CA VAL A 39 4.35 22.02 -3.03
C VAL A 39 3.56 22.54 -1.84
N LEU A 40 2.48 21.87 -1.43
CA LEU A 40 1.71 22.26 -0.26
C LEU A 40 2.55 22.24 1.01
N GLN A 41 3.33 21.19 1.27
CA GLN A 41 4.27 21.16 2.40
C GLN A 41 5.21 22.38 2.39
N LYS A 42 5.78 22.71 1.23
CA LYS A 42 6.66 23.86 1.07
C LYS A 42 5.96 25.19 1.37
N GLN A 43 4.69 25.37 0.98
CA GLN A 43 3.93 26.60 1.28
C GLN A 43 3.71 26.83 2.79
N PHE A 44 3.77 25.75 3.59
CA PHE A 44 3.68 25.81 5.05
C PHE A 44 5.07 25.69 5.73
N GLY A 45 6.16 25.92 4.99
CA GLY A 45 7.52 25.92 5.53
C GLY A 45 8.07 24.53 5.88
N MET A 46 7.40 23.45 5.47
CA MET A 46 7.84 22.08 5.69
C MET A 46 8.79 21.64 4.56
N THR A 47 10.05 22.04 4.65
CA THR A 47 11.09 21.76 3.64
C THR A 47 12.18 20.81 4.17
N PRO A 48 13.02 20.22 3.29
CA PRO A 48 14.16 19.41 3.71
C PRO A 48 15.12 20.18 4.64
N GLU A 49 15.31 21.48 4.42
CA GLU A 49 16.19 22.35 5.21
C GLU A 49 15.62 22.62 6.60
N SER A 50 14.30 22.77 6.71
CA SER A 50 13.62 22.92 7.99
C SER A 50 13.62 21.65 8.85
N GLY A 51 13.94 20.49 8.26
CA GLY A 51 13.80 19.18 8.90
C GLY A 51 12.35 18.73 9.14
N LYS A 52 11.36 19.52 8.72
CA LYS A 52 9.92 19.25 8.94
C LYS A 52 9.20 18.64 7.75
N MET A 53 9.88 18.48 6.61
CA MET A 53 9.28 17.84 5.44
C MET A 53 8.95 16.38 5.72
N MET A 54 7.67 16.03 5.61
CA MET A 54 7.18 14.66 5.73
C MET A 54 7.47 13.87 4.47
N ARG A 55 7.75 12.57 4.65
CA ARG A 55 7.84 11.61 3.54
C ARG A 55 6.49 11.51 2.84
N VAL A 56 6.47 11.70 1.53
CA VAL A 56 5.24 11.58 0.72
C VAL A 56 5.16 10.18 0.14
N VAL A 57 4.08 9.48 0.43
CA VAL A 57 3.91 8.06 0.12
C VAL A 57 2.70 7.87 -0.79
N PRO A 58 2.89 7.63 -2.10
CA PRO A 58 1.78 7.30 -2.98
C PRO A 58 1.20 5.94 -2.60
N LEU A 59 -0.12 5.86 -2.52
CA LEU A 59 -0.86 4.62 -2.33
C LEU A 59 -1.53 4.23 -3.65
N PHE A 60 -1.05 3.14 -4.25
CA PHE A 60 -1.62 2.55 -5.46
C PHE A 60 -2.65 1.48 -5.09
N GLU A 61 -3.91 1.74 -5.42
CA GLU A 61 -5.07 0.98 -4.90
C GLU A 61 -5.82 0.18 -5.95
N THR A 62 -5.76 0.54 -7.24
CA THR A 62 -6.44 -0.19 -8.30
C THR A 62 -5.46 -1.02 -9.13
N LEU A 63 -5.98 -1.96 -9.93
CA LEU A 63 -5.17 -2.75 -10.85
C LEU A 63 -4.42 -1.84 -11.83
N ASN A 64 -5.11 -0.83 -12.37
CA ASN A 64 -4.52 0.13 -13.30
C ASN A 64 -3.43 0.96 -12.64
N ASP A 65 -3.65 1.43 -11.41
CA ASP A 65 -2.67 2.23 -10.68
C ASP A 65 -1.41 1.40 -10.36
N LEU A 66 -1.56 0.13 -9.97
CA LEU A 66 -0.42 -0.78 -9.74
C LEU A 66 0.37 -1.04 -11.02
N THR A 67 -0.31 -1.24 -12.15
CA THR A 67 0.36 -1.45 -13.44
C THR A 67 1.12 -0.21 -13.90
N ASN A 68 0.60 0.99 -13.66
CA ASN A 68 1.22 2.26 -14.08
C ASN A 68 2.23 2.80 -13.07
N ALA A 69 2.27 2.27 -11.85
CA ALA A 69 3.14 2.75 -10.78
C ALA A 69 4.63 2.86 -11.17
N PRO A 70 5.25 1.90 -11.91
CA PRO A 70 6.63 2.04 -12.35
C PRO A 70 6.86 3.28 -13.23
N GLU A 71 5.96 3.57 -14.18
CA GLU A 71 6.05 4.75 -15.05
C GLU A 71 5.88 6.05 -14.26
N VAL A 72 4.96 6.06 -13.28
CA VAL A 72 4.79 7.18 -12.35
C VAL A 72 6.08 7.45 -11.57
N LEU A 73 6.76 6.40 -11.07
CA LEU A 73 8.02 6.55 -10.36
C LEU A 73 9.16 6.98 -11.29
N THR A 74 9.25 6.46 -12.52
CA THR A 74 10.23 6.92 -13.51
C THR A 74 10.08 8.42 -13.75
N THR A 75 8.87 8.86 -14.06
CA THR A 75 8.56 10.28 -14.29
C THR A 75 8.93 11.15 -13.08
N LEU A 76 8.67 10.64 -11.88
CA LEU A 76 8.93 11.34 -10.63
C LEU A 76 10.44 11.45 -10.33
N PHE A 77 11.19 10.38 -10.56
CA PHE A 77 12.64 10.33 -10.35
C PHE A 77 13.42 11.11 -11.41
N ASP A 78 12.83 11.36 -12.59
CA ASP A 78 13.42 12.27 -13.58
C ASP A 78 13.36 13.76 -13.18
N VAL A 79 12.66 14.11 -12.10
CA VAL A 79 12.57 15.50 -11.60
C VAL A 79 13.71 15.78 -10.60
N PRO A 80 14.71 16.63 -10.94
CA PRO A 80 15.88 16.82 -10.07
C PRO A 80 15.54 17.39 -8.69
N GLY A 81 14.57 18.31 -8.63
CA GLY A 81 14.09 18.87 -7.36
C GLY A 81 13.43 17.84 -6.45
N TYR A 82 12.84 16.78 -7.03
CA TYR A 82 12.28 15.67 -6.27
C TYR A 82 13.39 14.79 -5.70
N LEU A 83 14.33 14.34 -6.55
CA LEU A 83 15.45 13.50 -6.13
C LEU A 83 16.26 14.13 -5.00
N GLY A 84 16.55 15.43 -5.11
CA GLY A 84 17.26 16.17 -4.06
C GLY A 84 16.49 16.23 -2.74
N ALA A 85 15.16 16.35 -2.79
CA ALA A 85 14.33 16.43 -1.59
C ALA A 85 14.19 15.09 -0.86
N VAL A 86 14.11 13.98 -1.59
CA VAL A 86 13.91 12.63 -1.00
C VAL A 86 15.20 11.97 -0.51
N LYS A 87 16.37 12.55 -0.80
CA LYS A 87 17.69 12.12 -0.32
C LYS A 87 17.94 10.61 -0.48
N GLY A 88 17.61 10.10 -1.67
CA GLY A 88 17.86 8.70 -2.02
C GLY A 88 16.87 7.69 -1.43
N LYS A 89 15.78 8.11 -0.78
CA LYS A 89 14.82 7.20 -0.14
C LYS A 89 13.39 7.47 -0.59
N GLN A 90 12.69 6.44 -1.05
CA GLN A 90 11.27 6.53 -1.38
C GLN A 90 10.48 5.45 -0.67
N GLU A 91 9.27 5.77 -0.23
CA GLU A 91 8.33 4.78 0.28
C GLU A 91 7.06 4.76 -0.59
N VAL A 92 6.57 3.58 -0.94
CA VAL A 92 5.34 3.39 -1.73
C VAL A 92 4.40 2.47 -0.97
N MET A 93 3.13 2.86 -0.86
CA MET A 93 2.12 2.03 -0.22
C MET A 93 1.36 1.19 -1.26
N VAL A 94 1.19 -0.10 -0.96
CA VAL A 94 0.46 -1.05 -1.81
C VAL A 94 -0.88 -1.41 -1.18
N GLY A 95 -1.98 -1.12 -1.87
CA GLY A 95 -3.34 -1.37 -1.39
C GLY A 95 -3.83 -2.78 -1.73
N TYR A 96 -3.84 -3.71 -0.77
CA TYR A 96 -4.27 -5.10 -0.98
C TYR A 96 -5.79 -5.28 -1.07
N SER A 97 -6.53 -4.79 -0.07
CA SER A 97 -7.99 -4.91 -0.09
C SER A 97 -8.63 -4.14 -1.25
N ASP A 98 -8.14 -2.92 -1.54
CA ASP A 98 -8.73 -2.09 -2.59
C ASP A 98 -8.46 -2.64 -4.00
N SER A 99 -7.27 -3.18 -4.26
CA SER A 99 -6.97 -3.80 -5.56
C SER A 99 -7.74 -5.10 -5.74
N ALA A 100 -7.91 -5.89 -4.66
CA ALA A 100 -8.76 -7.08 -4.68
C ALA A 100 -10.25 -6.74 -4.88
N LYS A 101 -10.73 -5.60 -4.36
CA LYS A 101 -12.09 -5.09 -4.61
C LYS A 101 -12.24 -4.57 -6.06
N ASP A 102 -11.18 -4.07 -6.68
CA ASP A 102 -11.20 -3.60 -8.06
C ASP A 102 -11.20 -4.76 -9.08
N ALA A 103 -10.37 -5.78 -8.86
CA ALA A 103 -10.03 -6.79 -9.86
C ALA A 103 -10.17 -8.24 -9.41
N GLY A 104 -10.61 -8.50 -8.18
CA GLY A 104 -10.60 -9.83 -7.58
C GLY A 104 -9.22 -10.19 -7.00
N ARG A 105 -9.21 -11.10 -6.02
CA ARG A 105 -8.02 -11.38 -5.19
C ARG A 105 -6.82 -11.90 -6.00
N LEU A 106 -7.04 -12.84 -6.92
CA LEU A 106 -5.95 -13.48 -7.66
C LEU A 106 -5.24 -12.48 -8.58
N ALA A 107 -6.03 -11.76 -9.39
CA ALA A 107 -5.49 -10.75 -10.30
C ALA A 107 -4.77 -9.63 -9.55
N ALA A 108 -5.33 -9.18 -8.43
CA ALA A 108 -4.69 -8.20 -7.55
C ALA A 108 -3.36 -8.70 -7.00
N CYS A 109 -3.30 -9.92 -6.44
CA CYS A 109 -2.05 -10.47 -5.91
C CYS A 109 -0.97 -10.61 -7.00
N TRP A 110 -1.33 -11.02 -8.20
CA TRP A 110 -0.38 -11.10 -9.32
C TRP A 110 0.14 -9.71 -9.72
N ALA A 111 -0.76 -8.73 -9.87
CA ALA A 111 -0.39 -7.37 -10.20
C ALA A 111 0.49 -6.72 -9.13
N GLN A 112 0.23 -6.99 -7.85
CA GLN A 112 1.06 -6.55 -6.74
C GLN A 112 2.47 -7.15 -6.79
N TYR A 113 2.59 -8.44 -7.12
CA TYR A 113 3.88 -9.09 -7.27
C TYR A 113 4.70 -8.42 -8.39
N THR A 114 4.14 -8.35 -9.60
CA THR A 114 4.85 -7.83 -10.77
C THR A 114 5.12 -6.32 -10.68
N SER A 115 4.21 -5.54 -10.06
CA SER A 115 4.42 -4.10 -9.89
C SER A 115 5.50 -3.78 -8.87
N GLN A 116 5.60 -4.55 -7.77
CA GLN A 116 6.69 -4.39 -6.81
C GLN A 116 8.06 -4.71 -7.44
N GLU A 117 8.17 -5.78 -8.25
CA GLU A 117 9.39 -6.06 -9.03
C GLU A 117 9.77 -4.89 -9.94
N ALA A 118 8.79 -4.38 -10.71
CA ALA A 118 9.03 -3.30 -11.66
C ALA A 118 9.39 -1.98 -10.97
N MET A 119 8.69 -1.61 -9.89
CA MET A 119 9.01 -0.41 -9.09
C MET A 119 10.39 -0.51 -8.43
N ALA A 120 10.74 -1.68 -7.88
CA ALA A 120 12.06 -1.91 -7.30
C ALA A 120 13.17 -1.74 -8.34
N LYS A 121 12.96 -2.24 -9.57
CA LYS A 121 13.90 -2.05 -10.68
C LYS A 121 14.08 -0.58 -11.05
N VAL A 122 12.99 0.19 -11.15
CA VAL A 122 13.03 1.63 -11.45
C VAL A 122 13.73 2.41 -10.34
N ALA A 123 13.47 2.08 -9.07
CA ALA A 123 14.15 2.72 -7.95
C ALA A 123 15.65 2.41 -7.95
N ALA A 124 16.03 1.15 -8.16
CA ALA A 124 17.42 0.73 -8.23
C ALA A 124 18.19 1.45 -9.36
N SER A 125 17.61 1.56 -10.56
CA SER A 125 18.23 2.29 -11.68
C SER A 125 18.40 3.79 -11.41
N SER A 126 17.62 4.34 -10.48
CA SER A 126 17.64 5.75 -10.10
C SER A 126 18.45 6.01 -8.82
N GLY A 127 19.11 4.99 -8.26
CA GLY A 127 19.84 5.09 -7.00
C GLY A 127 18.94 5.37 -5.79
N ILE A 128 17.66 4.99 -5.86
CA ILE A 128 16.66 5.17 -4.81
C ILE A 128 16.49 3.88 -4.01
N GLU A 129 16.61 4.01 -2.70
CA GLU A 129 16.23 2.99 -1.72
C GLU A 129 14.71 3.00 -1.54
N LEU A 130 14.04 2.01 -2.15
CA LEU A 130 12.59 1.86 -2.08
C LEU A 130 12.16 1.03 -0.87
N THR A 131 11.19 1.52 -0.11
CA THR A 131 10.50 0.77 0.96
C THR A 131 9.04 0.58 0.58
N PHE A 132 8.54 -0.66 0.63
CA PHE A 132 7.11 -0.91 0.47
C PHE A 132 6.38 -0.81 1.82
N PHE A 133 5.30 -0.04 1.82
CA PHE A 133 4.34 0.02 2.92
C PHE A 133 3.13 -0.85 2.57
N HIS A 134 3.02 -1.99 3.26
CA HIS A 134 1.98 -2.97 3.01
C HIS A 134 0.67 -2.58 3.70
N GLY A 135 -0.36 -2.29 2.89
CA GLY A 135 -1.69 -1.91 3.35
C GLY A 135 -2.54 -3.05 3.92
N LYS A 136 -3.75 -2.69 4.36
CA LYS A 136 -4.72 -3.62 4.94
C LYS A 136 -5.11 -4.73 3.94
N GLY A 137 -5.17 -5.98 4.42
CA GLY A 137 -5.82 -7.10 3.73
C GLY A 137 -4.91 -8.05 2.96
N GLY A 138 -3.60 -7.78 2.92
CA GLY A 138 -2.61 -8.73 2.42
C GLY A 138 -2.54 -9.99 3.30
N THR A 139 -1.88 -11.03 2.79
CA THR A 139 -1.53 -12.23 3.60
C THR A 139 -0.74 -11.84 4.85
N VAL A 140 0.08 -10.78 4.77
CA VAL A 140 0.86 -10.21 5.87
C VAL A 140 -0.03 -9.61 6.97
N GLY A 141 -1.08 -8.86 6.61
CA GLY A 141 -1.89 -8.13 7.59
C GLY A 141 -2.88 -9.01 8.37
N ARG A 142 -2.94 -10.32 8.10
CA ARG A 142 -3.88 -11.26 8.74
C ARG A 142 -3.25 -12.07 9.87
N GLY A 143 -2.22 -11.55 10.52
CA GLY A 143 -1.67 -11.97 11.82
C GLY A 143 -1.95 -13.42 12.21
N GLY A 144 -0.93 -14.27 12.16
CA GLY A 144 -1.08 -15.68 12.52
C GLY A 144 0.24 -16.39 12.33
N ASN A 145 0.81 -16.87 13.43
CA ASN A 145 2.07 -17.61 13.43
C ASN A 145 1.76 -19.07 13.01
N PRO A 146 2.33 -19.67 11.95
CA PRO A 146 3.53 -19.31 11.15
C PRO A 146 3.27 -18.74 9.73
N ALA A 147 2.04 -18.36 9.40
CA ALA A 147 1.70 -17.85 8.06
C ALA A 147 2.37 -16.50 7.74
N LEU A 148 2.54 -15.63 8.75
CA LEU A 148 3.18 -14.32 8.60
C LEU A 148 4.65 -14.43 8.15
N TYR A 149 5.42 -15.33 8.77
CA TYR A 149 6.82 -15.56 8.43
C TYR A 149 6.99 -15.92 6.94
N ARG A 150 6.18 -16.88 6.46
CA ARG A 150 6.19 -17.30 5.05
C ARG A 150 5.69 -16.20 4.12
N ALA A 151 4.69 -15.43 4.54
CA ALA A 151 4.16 -14.34 3.73
C ALA A 151 5.21 -13.26 3.48
N ILE A 152 6.03 -12.91 4.49
CA ILE A 152 7.15 -11.97 4.33
C ILE A 152 8.18 -12.54 3.36
N LEU A 153 8.61 -13.79 3.55
CA LEU A 153 9.59 -14.44 2.66
C LEU A 153 9.09 -14.68 1.22
N SER A 154 7.78 -14.61 0.98
CA SER A 154 7.19 -14.76 -0.37
C SER A 154 7.10 -13.47 -1.18
N HIS A 155 7.55 -12.33 -0.64
CA HIS A 155 7.61 -11.10 -1.43
C HIS A 155 8.59 -11.25 -2.60
N PRO A 156 8.44 -10.45 -3.66
CA PRO A 156 9.37 -10.50 -4.77
C PRO A 156 10.81 -10.21 -4.31
N PRO A 157 11.82 -10.76 -5.00
CA PRO A 157 13.22 -10.52 -4.67
C PRO A 157 13.54 -9.03 -4.65
N ASN A 158 14.45 -8.60 -3.78
CA ASN A 158 14.94 -7.22 -3.68
C ASN A 158 13.86 -6.17 -3.34
N THR A 159 12.77 -6.57 -2.65
CA THR A 159 11.68 -5.65 -2.26
C THR A 159 11.62 -5.35 -0.76
N ILE A 160 12.20 -6.21 0.09
CA ILE A 160 12.23 -5.99 1.55
C ILE A 160 13.54 -5.30 1.95
N ASN A 161 14.71 -5.83 1.57
CA ASN A 161 16.02 -5.17 1.75
C ASN A 161 16.23 -4.62 3.18
N GLY A 162 15.87 -5.42 4.19
CA GLY A 162 15.97 -5.06 5.61
C GLY A 162 14.94 -4.04 6.12
N ARG A 163 13.97 -3.62 5.30
CA ARG A 163 12.94 -2.62 5.66
C ARG A 163 11.56 -3.19 5.41
N PHE A 164 10.77 -3.28 6.48
CA PHE A 164 9.42 -3.80 6.39
C PHE A 164 8.46 -2.89 7.13
N ARG A 165 7.48 -2.34 6.39
CA ARG A 165 6.42 -1.52 6.96
C ARG A 165 5.07 -2.13 6.60
N VAL A 166 4.26 -2.44 7.60
CA VAL A 166 2.95 -3.05 7.40
C VAL A 166 1.89 -2.35 8.24
N THR A 167 0.66 -2.34 7.74
CA THR A 167 -0.52 -1.92 8.50
C THR A 167 -1.01 -3.08 9.36
N GLU A 168 -0.88 -2.98 10.67
CA GLU A 168 -1.58 -3.87 11.62
C GLU A 168 -3.06 -3.54 11.64
N GLN A 169 -3.90 -4.56 11.42
CA GLN A 169 -5.34 -4.38 11.38
C GLN A 169 -5.89 -4.25 12.80
N GLY A 170 -6.81 -3.32 13.03
CA GLY A 170 -7.44 -3.11 14.34
C GLY A 170 -8.04 -4.40 14.92
N GLU A 171 -8.70 -5.20 14.08
CA GLU A 171 -9.27 -6.50 14.45
C GLU A 171 -8.22 -7.56 14.83
N MET A 172 -6.95 -7.37 14.44
CA MET A 172 -5.85 -8.29 14.74
C MET A 172 -4.99 -7.85 15.93
N ILE A 173 -5.16 -6.62 16.45
CA ILE A 173 -4.31 -6.08 17.52
C ILE A 173 -4.33 -6.98 18.76
N THR A 174 -5.50 -7.40 19.22
CA THR A 174 -5.59 -8.29 20.39
C THR A 174 -4.91 -9.63 20.14
N GLN A 175 -4.99 -10.15 18.91
CA GLN A 175 -4.34 -11.42 18.57
C GLN A 175 -2.82 -11.30 18.45
N ASN A 176 -2.30 -10.17 17.96
CA ASN A 176 -0.88 -9.98 17.71
C ASN A 176 -0.14 -9.33 18.90
N PHE A 177 -0.85 -8.60 19.76
CA PHE A 177 -0.29 -7.76 20.83
C PHE A 177 -1.12 -7.74 22.12
N GLY A 178 -2.10 -8.65 22.29
CA GLY A 178 -3.00 -8.65 23.46
C GLY A 178 -2.33 -8.99 24.80
N SER A 179 -1.11 -9.52 24.78
CA SER A 179 -0.28 -9.72 25.98
C SER A 179 1.21 -9.54 25.64
N PRO A 180 2.08 -9.24 26.63
CA PRO A 180 3.52 -9.09 26.40
C PRO A 180 4.16 -10.29 25.69
N ALA A 181 3.84 -11.51 26.10
CA ALA A 181 4.40 -12.73 25.50
C ALA A 181 3.96 -12.93 24.04
N ILE A 182 2.73 -12.56 23.69
CA ILE A 182 2.23 -12.60 22.31
C ILE A 182 2.88 -11.50 21.48
N ALA A 183 3.01 -10.29 22.03
CA ALA A 183 3.65 -9.15 21.37
C ALA A 183 5.12 -9.44 21.05
N GLU A 184 5.88 -9.96 22.02
CA GLU A 184 7.27 -10.40 21.83
C GLU A 184 7.36 -11.42 20.70
N ARG A 185 6.53 -12.46 20.74
CA ARG A 185 6.50 -13.48 19.69
C ARG A 185 6.15 -12.90 18.31
N SER A 186 5.24 -11.94 18.23
CA SER A 186 4.91 -11.26 16.96
C SER A 186 6.10 -10.48 16.42
N LEU A 187 6.80 -9.74 17.27
CA LEU A 187 8.01 -8.98 16.92
C LEU A 187 9.17 -9.90 16.52
N ASP A 188 9.33 -11.05 17.19
CA ASP A 188 10.30 -12.07 16.83
C ASP A 188 10.07 -12.61 15.42
N ILE A 189 8.81 -12.90 15.05
CA ILE A 189 8.48 -13.39 13.70
C ILE A 189 8.83 -12.32 12.66
N TYR A 190 8.44 -11.08 12.88
CA TYR A 190 8.75 -9.98 11.96
C TYR A 190 10.26 -9.84 11.78
N THR A 191 10.99 -9.79 12.89
CA THR A 191 12.45 -9.64 12.90
C THR A 191 13.12 -10.81 12.21
N ALA A 192 12.75 -12.05 12.57
CA ALA A 192 13.31 -13.26 11.98
C ALA A 192 13.03 -13.35 10.48
N ALA A 193 11.83 -12.98 10.03
CA ALA A 193 11.48 -13.03 8.61
C ALA A 193 12.25 -11.98 7.80
N VAL A 194 12.34 -10.74 8.28
CA VAL A 194 13.10 -9.66 7.61
C VAL A 194 14.59 -9.97 7.55
N LEU A 195 15.16 -10.49 8.64
CA LEU A 195 16.56 -10.92 8.66
C LEU A 195 16.79 -12.12 7.74
N ARG A 196 15.91 -13.12 7.76
CA ARG A 196 16.04 -14.30 6.91
C ARG A 196 15.94 -13.96 5.43
N GLU A 197 15.10 -13.00 5.06
CA GLU A 197 14.94 -12.55 3.67
C GLU A 197 16.27 -12.11 3.06
N ALA A 198 17.11 -11.41 3.82
CA ALA A 198 18.45 -10.98 3.38
C ALA A 198 19.42 -12.12 3.04
N PHE A 199 19.14 -13.35 3.51
CA PHE A 199 19.96 -14.54 3.27
C PHE A 199 19.19 -15.63 2.49
N THR A 200 18.04 -15.29 1.91
CA THR A 200 17.22 -16.24 1.16
C THR A 200 17.53 -16.11 -0.32
N ASP A 201 17.94 -17.22 -0.94
CA ASP A 201 17.98 -17.33 -2.39
C ASP A 201 16.55 -17.38 -2.92
N HIS A 202 16.13 -16.29 -3.55
CA HIS A 202 14.79 -16.19 -4.12
C HIS A 202 14.72 -17.01 -5.41
N ILE A 203 13.69 -17.84 -5.52
CA ILE A 203 13.38 -18.54 -6.77
C ILE A 203 12.56 -17.58 -7.64
N GLU A 204 13.17 -17.07 -8.71
CA GLU A 204 12.44 -16.28 -9.68
C GLU A 204 11.41 -17.14 -10.43
N PRO A 205 10.15 -16.67 -10.59
CA PRO A 205 9.16 -17.37 -11.38
C PRO A 205 9.62 -17.56 -12.82
N THR A 206 9.61 -18.81 -13.29
CA THR A 206 9.95 -19.14 -14.68
C THR A 206 9.02 -18.42 -15.67
N PRO A 207 9.44 -18.19 -16.93
CA PRO A 207 8.57 -17.59 -17.94
C PRO A 207 7.23 -18.32 -18.08
N SER A 208 7.23 -19.66 -18.06
CA SER A 208 6.02 -20.47 -18.10
C SER A 208 5.05 -20.18 -16.95
N TRP A 209 5.57 -20.03 -15.71
CA TRP A 209 4.74 -19.66 -14.57
C TRP A 209 4.20 -18.24 -14.68
N ARG A 210 5.00 -17.29 -15.18
CA ARG A 210 4.56 -15.91 -15.41
C ARG A 210 3.44 -15.85 -16.45
N ASP A 211 3.57 -16.59 -17.55
CA ASP A 211 2.55 -16.68 -18.61
C ASP A 211 1.25 -17.32 -18.08
N GLN A 212 1.37 -18.39 -17.29
CA GLN A 212 0.24 -19.01 -16.62
C GLN A 212 -0.45 -18.04 -15.66
N MET A 213 0.31 -17.35 -14.80
CA MET A 213 -0.24 -16.38 -13.85
C MET A 213 -0.88 -15.18 -14.56
N ALA A 214 -0.32 -14.71 -15.67
CA ALA A 214 -0.92 -13.67 -16.50
C ALA A 214 -2.27 -14.12 -17.09
N ARG A 215 -2.34 -15.35 -17.61
CA ARG A 215 -3.59 -15.93 -18.14
C ARG A 215 -4.65 -16.08 -17.04
N VAL A 216 -4.28 -16.67 -15.90
CA VAL A 216 -5.21 -16.89 -14.77
C VAL A 216 -5.66 -15.56 -14.17
N SER A 217 -4.76 -14.58 -14.04
CA SER A 217 -5.09 -13.21 -13.62
C SER A 217 -6.17 -12.60 -14.52
N LYS A 218 -5.98 -12.65 -15.85
CA LYS A 218 -6.95 -12.12 -16.82
C LYS A 218 -8.33 -12.78 -16.69
N VAL A 219 -8.38 -14.12 -16.64
CA VAL A 219 -9.64 -14.87 -16.53
C VAL A 219 -10.34 -14.61 -15.20
N SER A 220 -9.58 -14.62 -14.09
CA SER A 220 -10.14 -14.39 -12.75
C SER A 220 -10.70 -12.97 -12.59
N CYS A 221 -10.03 -11.96 -13.16
CA CYS A 221 -10.49 -10.58 -13.14
C CYS A 221 -11.77 -10.39 -13.94
N ALA A 222 -11.83 -10.98 -15.15
CA ALA A 222 -13.03 -10.94 -15.98
C ALA A 222 -14.23 -11.59 -15.26
N ALA A 223 -14.05 -12.79 -14.70
CA ALA A 223 -15.11 -13.47 -13.95
C ALA A 223 -15.56 -12.68 -12.71
N TYR A 224 -14.62 -12.09 -11.96
CA TYR A 224 -14.95 -11.25 -10.81
C TYR A 224 -15.76 -10.01 -11.21
N ARG A 225 -15.33 -9.28 -12.24
CA ARG A 225 -16.01 -8.06 -12.71
C ARG A 225 -17.36 -8.36 -13.35
N GLN A 226 -17.49 -9.47 -14.06
CA GLN A 226 -18.77 -9.91 -14.61
C GLN A 226 -19.82 -10.07 -13.51
N LEU A 227 -19.45 -10.65 -12.36
CA LEU A 227 -20.38 -10.77 -11.23
C LEU A 227 -20.57 -9.46 -10.46
N VAL A 228 -19.49 -8.77 -10.10
CA VAL A 228 -19.54 -7.65 -9.13
C VAL A 228 -19.93 -6.32 -9.78
N ARG A 229 -19.65 -6.14 -11.07
CA ARG A 229 -19.91 -4.89 -11.80
C ARG A 229 -21.00 -5.01 -12.86
N GLU A 230 -21.02 -6.12 -13.59
CA GLU A 230 -21.86 -6.24 -14.79
C GLU A 230 -23.22 -6.89 -14.50
N GLU A 231 -23.31 -7.84 -13.55
CA GLU A 231 -24.60 -8.45 -13.16
C GLU A 231 -25.49 -7.43 -12.43
N PRO A 232 -26.61 -6.99 -13.04
CA PRO A 232 -27.44 -5.91 -12.49
C PRO A 232 -28.06 -6.23 -11.13
N ARG A 233 -28.25 -7.52 -10.81
CA ARG A 233 -28.86 -7.97 -9.55
C ARG A 233 -27.85 -8.11 -8.41
N PHE A 234 -26.56 -7.94 -8.67
CA PHE A 234 -25.52 -8.13 -7.65
C PHE A 234 -25.70 -7.19 -6.45
N VAL A 235 -25.87 -5.88 -6.68
CA VAL A 235 -26.04 -4.91 -5.58
C VAL A 235 -27.33 -5.14 -4.78
N PRO A 236 -28.51 -5.35 -5.41
CA PRO A 236 -29.71 -5.75 -4.67
C PRO A 236 -29.52 -7.01 -3.83
N TYR A 237 -28.94 -8.06 -4.42
CA TYR A 237 -28.66 -9.30 -3.71
C TYR A 237 -27.71 -9.08 -2.53
N PHE A 238 -26.60 -8.38 -2.75
CA PHE A 238 -25.58 -8.12 -1.72
C PHE A 238 -26.15 -7.38 -0.51
N ARG A 239 -27.03 -6.39 -0.74
CA ARG A 239 -27.71 -5.64 0.34
C ARG A 239 -28.74 -6.47 1.11
N GLN A 240 -29.33 -7.49 0.49
CA GLN A 240 -30.28 -8.38 1.16
C GLN A 240 -29.60 -9.54 1.87
N ALA A 241 -28.51 -10.06 1.29
CA ALA A 241 -27.79 -11.22 1.81
C ALA A 241 -26.74 -10.86 2.88
N THR A 242 -26.40 -9.58 3.05
CA THR A 242 -25.37 -9.13 3.98
C THR A 242 -25.84 -7.92 4.79
N PRO A 243 -25.29 -7.69 5.99
CA PRO A 243 -25.66 -6.54 6.81
C PRO A 243 -24.94 -5.24 6.37
N GLU A 244 -24.65 -5.03 5.08
CA GLU A 244 -23.91 -3.84 4.60
C GLU A 244 -24.59 -2.54 5.00
N LEU A 245 -25.92 -2.50 4.89
CA LEU A 245 -26.71 -1.31 5.19
C LEU A 245 -26.74 -1.04 6.70
N GLU A 246 -26.93 -2.08 7.50
CA GLU A 246 -26.96 -2.00 8.96
C GLU A 246 -25.59 -1.59 9.50
N LEU A 247 -24.50 -2.18 9.01
CA LEU A 247 -23.14 -1.82 9.40
C LEU A 247 -22.81 -0.34 9.09
N GLY A 248 -23.38 0.23 8.04
CA GLY A 248 -23.24 1.65 7.72
C GLY A 248 -24.04 2.59 8.62
N GLN A 249 -25.09 2.08 9.29
CA GLN A 249 -25.93 2.84 10.22
C GLN A 249 -25.45 2.73 11.67
N LEU A 250 -24.77 1.63 12.01
CA LEU A 250 -24.21 1.44 13.33
C LEU A 250 -22.94 2.28 13.53
N ASN A 251 -22.75 2.79 14.75
CA ASN A 251 -21.57 3.57 15.13
C ASN A 251 -20.36 2.66 15.46
N ILE A 252 -20.06 1.71 14.56
CA ILE A 252 -18.95 0.76 14.69
C ILE A 252 -17.66 1.34 14.09
N GLY A 253 -17.77 2.18 13.05
CA GLY A 253 -16.64 2.82 12.38
C GLY A 253 -16.73 4.34 12.43
N SER A 254 -15.58 5.02 12.56
CA SER A 254 -15.49 6.49 12.55
C SER A 254 -15.59 7.12 11.14
N ARG A 255 -15.76 6.30 10.10
CA ARG A 255 -15.76 6.73 8.69
C ARG A 255 -17.11 6.39 8.03
N PRO A 256 -17.62 7.26 7.14
CA PRO A 256 -18.81 6.94 6.35
C PRO A 256 -18.56 5.74 5.43
N ALA A 257 -19.58 4.88 5.29
CA ALA A 257 -19.48 3.63 4.53
C ALA A 257 -19.27 3.83 3.01
N LYS A 258 -19.63 4.99 2.45
CA LYS A 258 -19.49 5.32 1.02
C LYS A 258 -18.85 6.69 0.83
N ARG A 259 -17.91 6.78 -0.12
CA ARG A 259 -17.25 8.04 -0.50
C ARG A 259 -18.11 8.90 -1.46
N ASN A 260 -19.08 8.31 -2.16
CA ASN A 260 -20.04 8.99 -3.04
C ASN A 260 -21.41 8.28 -2.96
N PRO A 261 -22.35 8.72 -2.12
CA PRO A 261 -23.73 8.28 -2.20
C PRO A 261 -24.36 8.91 -3.45
N LYS A 262 -24.65 8.10 -4.47
CA LYS A 262 -25.67 8.41 -5.48
C LYS A 262 -26.89 7.57 -5.19
#